data_AF-A0A2P8D7G3-F1
#
_entry.id   AF-A0A2P8D7G3-F1
#
_cell.length_a   1.000
_cell.length_b   1.000
_cell.length_c   1.000
_cell.angle_alpha   90.00
_cell.angle_beta   90.00
_cell.angle_gamma   90.00
#
_symmetry.space_group_name_H-M   'P 1'
#
loop_
_entity.id
_entity.type
_entity.pdbx_description
1 polymer ?
#
loop_
_entity_poly.entity_id
_entity_poly.type
_entity_poly.pdbx_seq_one_letter_code
_entity_poly.pdbx_strand_id
1 'polypeptide(L)' 'MKKRLIIPYEENKNSSILIALSKIRVHSDMRFEEIGIWGELFHNKKDIYYDIPVDKLDLLLSSLNLSGFTYNIIEVPDLG' A
#
# COMPACT_ATOMS: atom_id res chain seq x y z
N MET A 1 9.38 5.26 13.83
CA MET A 1 9.63 5.42 12.37
C MET A 1 8.79 4.49 11.50
N LYS A 2 7.89 5.09 10.73
CA LYS A 2 7.15 4.46 9.63
C LYS A 2 7.55 5.15 8.31
N LYS A 3 7.33 4.48 7.18
CA LYS A 3 7.39 5.10 5.84
C LYS A 3 6.03 4.99 5.18
N ARG A 4 5.67 5.96 4.36
CA ARG A 4 4.39 5.95 3.65
C ARG A 4 4.58 5.33 2.28
N LEU A 5 3.86 4.23 2.05
CA LEU A 5 3.66 3.62 0.76
C LEU A 5 2.54 4.37 0.03
N ILE A 6 2.79 4.71 -1.22
CA ILE A 6 1.81 5.28 -2.14
C ILE A 6 1.68 4.33 -3.32
N ILE A 7 0.46 3.85 -3.61
CA ILE A 7 0.15 3.10 -4.83
C ILE A 7 -0.73 3.99 -5.71
N PRO A 8 -0.15 4.64 -6.74
CA PRO A 8 -0.88 5.54 -7.61
C PRO A 8 -1.95 4.83 -8.45
N TYR A 9 -3.11 5.46 -8.62
CA TYR A 9 -4.22 4.89 -9.38
C TYR A 9 -3.87 4.72 -10.86
N GLU A 10 -3.37 5.77 -11.52
CA GLU A 10 -3.24 5.77 -12.98
C GLU A 10 -2.31 4.68 -13.51
N GLU A 11 -1.24 4.39 -12.77
CA GLU A 11 -0.23 3.39 -13.06
C GLU A 11 -0.70 1.96 -12.73
N ASN A 12 -1.70 1.82 -11.85
CA ASN A 12 -2.16 0.52 -11.34
C ASN A 12 -3.64 0.23 -11.64
N LYS A 13 -4.36 1.07 -12.38
CA LYS A 13 -5.82 0.97 -12.63
C LYS A 13 -6.27 -0.32 -13.32
N ASN A 14 -5.36 -0.99 -14.02
CA ASN A 14 -5.62 -2.28 -14.68
C ASN A 14 -5.18 -3.49 -13.84
N SER A 15 -4.55 -3.24 -12.68
CA SER A 15 -4.09 -4.26 -11.75
C SER A 15 -5.19 -4.60 -10.74
N SER A 16 -5.21 -5.85 -10.26
CA SER A 16 -6.12 -6.24 -9.18
C SER A 16 -5.66 -5.64 -7.85
N ILE A 17 -6.20 -4.49 -7.47
CA ILE A 17 -5.77 -3.75 -6.28
C ILE A 17 -5.90 -4.55 -4.98
N LEU A 18 -6.83 -5.51 -4.94
CA LEU A 18 -7.01 -6.44 -3.82
C LEU A 18 -5.74 -7.25 -3.52
N ILE A 19 -4.91 -7.54 -4.54
CA ILE A 19 -3.62 -8.21 -4.36
C ILE A 19 -2.67 -7.33 -3.56
N ALA A 20 -2.56 -6.04 -3.92
CA ALA A 20 -1.71 -5.10 -3.19
C ALA A 20 -2.20 -4.90 -1.76
N LEU A 21 -3.51 -4.72 -1.55
CA LEU A 21 -4.10 -4.54 -0.22
C LEU A 21 -3.91 -5.76 0.68
N SER A 22 -4.05 -6.97 0.13
CA SER A 22 -3.77 -8.20 0.85
C SER A 22 -2.30 -8.27 1.32
N LYS A 23 -1.35 -7.89 0.44
CA LYS A 23 0.08 -7.83 0.79
C LYS A 23 0.36 -6.77 1.85
N ILE A 24 -0.21 -5.57 1.70
CA ILE A 24 -0.08 -4.49 2.69
C ILE A 24 -0.55 -4.99 4.05
N ARG A 25 -1.71 -5.65 4.13
CA ARG A 25 -2.23 -6.21 5.38
C ARG A 25 -1.30 -7.22 6.04
N VAL A 26 -0.66 -8.10 5.29
CA VAL A 26 0.29 -9.09 5.85
C VAL A 26 1.52 -8.42 6.48
N HIS A 27 1.90 -7.25 5.99
CA HIS A 27 3.11 -6.53 6.39
C HIS A 27 2.84 -5.23 7.16
N SER A 28 1.63 -5.05 7.68
CA SER A 28 1.24 -3.83 8.40
C SER A 28 0.21 -4.11 9.50
N ASP A 29 -0.24 -3.04 10.15
CA ASP A 29 -1.33 -3.02 11.13
C ASP A 29 -2.72 -2.94 10.49
N MET A 30 -2.83 -3.01 9.15
CA MET A 30 -4.11 -2.90 8.45
C MET A 30 -5.07 -4.01 8.86
N ARG A 31 -6.28 -3.64 9.27
CA ARG A 31 -7.33 -4.61 9.59
C ARG A 31 -8.01 -5.12 8.33
N PHE A 32 -8.67 -6.27 8.44
CA PHE A 32 -9.32 -6.89 7.28
C PHE A 32 -10.42 -5.99 6.70
N GLU A 33 -11.15 -5.28 7.54
CA GLU A 33 -12.25 -4.40 7.14
C GLU A 33 -11.77 -3.19 6.30
N GLU A 34 -10.50 -2.78 6.48
CA GLU A 34 -9.91 -1.66 5.76
C GLU A 34 -9.62 -1.99 4.30
N ILE A 35 -9.51 -3.28 3.94
CA ILE A 35 -9.34 -3.70 2.54
C ILE A 35 -10.52 -3.23 1.69
N GLY A 36 -11.76 -3.35 2.22
CA GLY A 36 -12.95 -2.92 1.50
C GLY A 36 -12.95 -1.42 1.22
N ILE A 37 -12.61 -0.63 2.25
CA ILE A 37 -12.55 0.84 2.18
C ILE A 37 -11.50 1.27 1.16
N TRP A 38 -10.28 0.73 1.24
CA TRP A 38 -9.22 1.08 0.31
C TRP A 38 -9.50 0.60 -1.12
N GLY A 39 -10.11 -0.57 -1.28
CA GLY A 39 -10.54 -1.07 -2.58
C GLY A 39 -11.57 -0.15 -3.23
N GLU A 40 -12.57 0.31 -2.46
CA GLU A 40 -13.57 1.27 -2.93
C GLU A 40 -12.94 2.61 -3.31
N LEU A 41 -12.05 3.16 -2.47
CA LEU A 41 -11.33 4.40 -2.77
C LEU A 41 -10.55 4.28 -4.07
N PHE A 42 -9.84 3.16 -4.28
CA PHE A 42 -9.08 2.94 -5.50
C PHE A 42 -9.97 2.83 -6.74
N HIS A 43 -11.11 2.13 -6.65
CA HIS A 43 -12.09 2.09 -7.74
C HIS A 43 -12.70 3.48 -8.02
N ASN A 44 -12.76 4.36 -7.02
CA ASN A 44 -13.10 5.76 -7.16
C ASN A 44 -11.93 6.66 -7.61
N LYS A 45 -10.92 6.07 -8.26
CA LYS A 45 -9.77 6.74 -8.88
C LYS A 45 -8.88 7.49 -7.87
N LYS A 46 -8.75 6.94 -6.66
CA LYS A 46 -7.86 7.47 -5.62
C LYS A 46 -6.64 6.59 -5.47
N ASP A 47 -5.50 7.22 -5.19
CA ASP A 47 -4.30 6.47 -4.80
C ASP A 47 -4.48 5.87 -3.41
N ILE A 48 -3.75 4.79 -3.13
CA ILE A 48 -3.66 4.23 -1.78
C ILE A 48 -2.48 4.88 -1.08
N TYR A 49 -2.70 5.28 0.18
CA TYR A 49 -1.67 5.80 1.07
C TYR A 49 -1.67 4.96 2.34
N TYR A 50 -0.56 4.30 2.66
CA TYR A 50 -0.49 3.47 3.87
C TYR A 50 0.87 3.56 4.56
N ASP A 51 0.86 3.73 5.89
CA ASP A 51 2.08 3.86 6.70
C ASP A 51 2.57 2.49 7.16
N ILE A 52 3.77 2.12 6.74
CA ILE A 52 4.37 0.80 6.93
C ILE A 52 5.54 0.91 7.91
N PRO A 53 5.63 0.01 8.93
CA PRO A 53 6.82 -0.13 9.75
C PRO A 53 8.06 -0.46 8.90
N VAL A 54 9.18 0.21 9.17
CA VAL A 54 10.40 0.10 8.34
C VAL A 54 10.94 -1.33 8.30
N ASP A 55 10.82 -2.09 9.39
CA ASP A 55 11.25 -3.50 9.50
C ASP A 55 10.42 -4.46 8.63
N LYS A 56 9.22 -4.04 8.19
CA LYS A 56 8.35 -4.80 7.29
C LYS A 56 8.41 -4.32 5.84
N LEU A 57 9.01 -3.17 5.60
CA LEU A 57 8.96 -2.49 4.32
C LEU A 57 9.59 -3.32 3.20
N ASP A 58 10.82 -3.79 3.37
CA ASP A 58 11.55 -4.49 2.31
C ASP A 58 10.83 -5.75 1.81
N LEU A 59 10.19 -6.49 2.71
CA LEU A 59 9.39 -7.67 2.38
C LEU A 59 8.12 -7.31 1.60
N LEU A 60 7.45 -6.21 1.99
CA LEU A 60 6.30 -5.70 1.26
C LEU A 60 6.68 -5.22 -0.14
N LEU A 61 7.75 -4.44 -0.27
CA LEU A 61 8.21 -3.90 -1.57
C LEU A 61 8.61 -5.02 -2.53
N SER A 62 9.32 -6.03 -2.02
CA SER A 62 9.65 -7.24 -2.79
C SER A 62 8.38 -7.94 -3.28
N SER A 63 7.36 -8.06 -2.41
CA SER A 63 6.08 -8.68 -2.75
C SER A 63 5.27 -7.87 -3.77
N LEU A 64 5.31 -6.53 -3.72
CA LEU A 64 4.62 -5.66 -4.66
C LEU A 64 5.32 -5.66 -6.03
N ASN A 65 6.65 -5.64 -6.06
CA ASN A 65 7.46 -5.75 -7.28
C ASN A 65 7.15 -7.05 -8.04
N LEU A 66 7.13 -8.18 -7.33
CA LEU A 66 6.79 -9.48 -7.93
C LEU A 66 5.37 -9.53 -8.50
N SER A 67 4.47 -8.66 -8.03
CA SER A 67 3.10 -8.53 -8.52
C SER A 67 2.92 -7.39 -9.52
N GLY A 68 4.01 -6.74 -9.95
CA GLY A 68 3.98 -5.72 -11.01
C GLY A 68 3.35 -4.39 -10.60
N PHE A 69 3.28 -4.08 -9.31
CA PHE A 69 2.73 -2.80 -8.84
C PHE A 69 3.77 -1.69 -8.93
N THR A 70 3.33 -0.52 -9.40
CA THR A 70 4.10 0.72 -9.32
C THR A 70 3.77 1.43 -8.02
N TYR A 71 4.79 1.91 -7.31
CA TYR A 71 4.60 2.59 -6.02
C TYR A 71 5.70 3.62 -5.74
N ASN A 72 5.41 4.52 -4.81
CA ASN A 72 6.36 5.49 -4.26
C ASN A 72 6.48 5.32 -2.75
N ILE A 73 7.65 5.61 -2.20
CA ILE A 73 7.90 5.61 -0.76
C ILE A 73 8.34 7.01 -0.34
N ILE A 74 7.66 7.57 0.66
CA ILE A 74 8.07 8.84 1.28
C ILE A 74 8.31 8.65 2.77
N GLU A 75 9.17 9.50 3.33
CA GLU A 75 9.40 9.53 4.78
C GLU A 75 8.21 10.18 5.48
N VAL A 76 7.76 9.56 6.58
CA VAL A 76 6.76 10.16 7.47
C VAL A 76 7.52 10.79 8.62
N PRO A 77 7.40 12.12 8.85
CA PRO A 77 8.00 12.74 10.02
C PRO A 77 7.45 12.06 11.28
N ASP A 78 8.31 11.57 12.18
CA ASP A 78 7.89 11.17 13.52
C ASP A 78 7.42 12.47 14.22
N LEU A 79 6.10 12.68 14.25
CA LEU A 79 5.47 13.69 15.11
C LEU A 79 5.50 13.12 16.52
N GLY A 80 6.66 13.26 17.17
CA GLY A 80 6.93 12.81 18.54
C GLY A 80 5.96 13.36 19.57
#